data_AF-A0A3L7XNI5-F1
#
_entry.id   AF-A0A3L7XNI5-F1
#
_cell.length_a   1.000
_cell.length_b   1.000
_cell.length_c   1.000
_cell.angle_alpha   90.00
_cell.angle_beta   90.00
_cell.angle_gamma   90.00
#
_symmetry.space_group_name_H-M   'P 1'
#
loop_
_entity.id
_entity.type
_entity.pdbx_description
1 polymer ?
#
loop_
_entity_poly.entity_id
_entity_poly.type
_entity_poly.pdbx_seq_one_letter_code
_entity_poly.pdbx_strand_id
1 'polypeptide(L)'
;MPLILVAGTEQGAGATTLAVGLAHRIAYAGHAVTLVRLAGDPRAEGDAHLFATLDIAEASGQPVAESALAALTGIVVAEAPSDVDAAALASRLGARLVLAGRVGAPAPSGSTFIANHARATAAGAIGEDRLLAAPSVAQIVAASGAKVLTRSIAGDSAICEHILIGAISHDSNEPYFGRFVRKAVVTRSERVDIVLSALRTETECLVLTGGTDPSPYILDRVASARGTTVLLAPEGTVETVRDIEGSFGRSAFAGEAKVERISALMGEVIDDATLASLITGS
;
A
#
# COMPACT_ATOMS: atom_id res chain seq x y z
N MET A 1 -10.69 -16.64 22.84
CA MET A 1 -10.54 -16.40 21.39
C MET A 1 -9.13 -15.93 21.12
N PRO A 2 -8.41 -16.47 20.14
CA PRO A 2 -7.09 -15.96 19.78
C PRO A 2 -7.22 -14.51 19.30
N LEU A 3 -6.55 -13.60 20.01
CA LEU A 3 -6.44 -12.19 19.64
C LEU A 3 -4.96 -11.89 19.38
N ILE A 4 -4.68 -11.44 18.17
CA ILE A 4 -3.35 -11.00 17.74
C ILE A 4 -3.43 -9.49 17.54
N LEU A 5 -2.64 -8.76 18.31
CA LEU A 5 -2.49 -7.33 18.17
C LEU A 5 -1.28 -7.06 17.27
N VAL A 6 -1.49 -6.37 16.16
CA VAL A 6 -0.43 -5.93 15.25
C VAL A 6 -0.20 -4.44 15.48
N ALA A 7 1.04 -4.03 15.75
CA ALA A 7 1.38 -2.63 15.97
C ALA A 7 2.69 -2.26 15.30
N GLY A 8 2.86 -0.99 14.97
CA GLY A 8 4.13 -0.44 14.48
C GLY A 8 4.97 0.10 15.64
N THR A 9 6.29 -0.05 15.58
CA THR A 9 7.20 0.63 16.52
C THR A 9 7.28 2.13 16.24
N GLU A 10 6.92 2.54 15.03
CA GLU A 10 6.86 3.93 14.58
C GLU A 10 5.78 4.09 13.51
N GLN A 11 5.35 5.33 13.28
CA GLN A 11 4.42 5.62 12.20
C GLN A 11 5.03 5.25 10.84
N GLY A 12 4.30 4.44 10.06
CA GLY A 12 4.79 3.97 8.76
C GLY A 12 5.71 2.75 8.83
N ALA A 13 5.83 2.10 9.99
CA ALA A 13 6.55 0.82 10.11
C ALA A 13 5.91 -0.34 9.33
N GLY A 14 4.67 -0.17 8.83
CA GLY A 14 3.95 -1.15 8.04
C GLY A 14 3.02 -2.07 8.84
N ALA A 15 2.48 -1.60 9.96
CA ALA A 15 1.53 -2.37 10.78
C ALA A 15 0.33 -2.88 9.95
N THR A 16 -0.29 -2.02 9.15
CA THR A 16 -1.36 -2.37 8.22
C THR A 16 -0.94 -3.47 7.25
N THR A 17 0.23 -3.34 6.64
CA THR A 17 0.80 -4.35 5.73
C THR A 17 0.92 -5.71 6.42
N LEU A 18 1.50 -5.73 7.63
CA LEU A 18 1.66 -6.97 8.40
C LEU A 18 0.32 -7.55 8.86
N ALA A 19 -0.64 -6.72 9.27
CA ALA A 19 -1.96 -7.16 9.68
C ALA A 19 -2.70 -7.85 8.54
N VAL A 20 -2.67 -7.27 7.34
CA VAL A 20 -3.22 -7.87 6.11
C VAL A 20 -2.53 -9.19 5.77
N GLY A 21 -1.18 -9.20 5.73
CA GLY A 21 -0.43 -10.41 5.40
C GLY A 21 -0.65 -11.54 6.40
N LEU A 22 -0.72 -11.22 7.70
CA LEU A 22 -0.97 -12.19 8.75
C LEU A 22 -2.41 -12.73 8.68
N ALA A 23 -3.40 -11.86 8.50
CA ALA A 23 -4.78 -12.26 8.35
C ALA A 23 -4.96 -13.22 7.16
N HIS A 24 -4.37 -12.88 6.00
CA HIS A 24 -4.39 -13.76 4.84
C HIS A 24 -3.68 -15.10 5.13
N ARG A 25 -2.52 -15.09 5.81
CA ARG A 25 -1.78 -16.33 6.13
C ARG A 25 -2.58 -17.27 7.04
N ILE A 26 -3.31 -16.70 8.01
CA ILE A 26 -4.18 -17.46 8.91
C ILE A 26 -5.40 -18.01 8.14
N ALA A 27 -6.01 -17.21 7.27
CA ALA A 27 -7.13 -17.64 6.43
C ALA A 27 -6.71 -18.76 5.46
N TYR A 28 -5.54 -18.63 4.84
CA TYR A 28 -4.94 -19.65 3.96
C TYR A 28 -4.66 -20.97 4.70
N ALA A 29 -4.35 -20.91 6.00
CA ALA A 29 -4.22 -22.10 6.85
C ALA A 29 -5.57 -22.74 7.22
N GLY A 30 -6.70 -22.23 6.71
CA GLY A 30 -8.03 -22.80 6.88
C GLY A 30 -8.79 -22.32 8.12
N HIS A 31 -8.36 -21.23 8.74
CA HIS A 31 -9.03 -20.68 9.91
C HIS A 31 -9.93 -19.49 9.55
N ALA A 32 -11.06 -19.36 10.26
CA ALA A 32 -11.86 -18.15 10.19
C ALA A 32 -11.12 -16.98 10.85
N VAL A 33 -11.02 -15.85 10.15
CA VAL A 33 -10.29 -14.65 10.58
C VAL A 33 -11.19 -13.44 10.55
N THR A 34 -11.11 -12.63 11.60
CA THR A 34 -11.66 -11.28 11.61
C THR A 34 -10.51 -10.27 11.66
N LEU A 35 -10.37 -9.45 10.62
CA LEU A 35 -9.39 -8.37 10.53
C LEU A 35 -10.05 -7.04 10.90
N VAL A 36 -9.54 -6.38 11.94
CA VAL A 36 -10.12 -5.12 12.44
C VAL A 36 -9.06 -4.07 12.68
N ARG A 37 -9.47 -2.81 12.57
CA ARG A 37 -8.67 -1.65 12.94
C ARG A 37 -9.20 -1.06 14.24
N LEU A 38 -8.36 -0.90 15.26
CA LEU A 38 -8.77 -0.24 16.50
C LEU A 38 -8.93 1.26 16.32
N ALA A 39 -9.94 1.85 16.96
CA ALA A 39 -10.07 3.30 17.04
C ALA A 39 -8.90 3.91 17.85
N GLY A 40 -8.52 5.16 17.55
CA GLY A 40 -7.56 5.89 18.38
C GLY A 40 -6.58 6.81 17.63
N ASP A 41 -6.60 6.83 16.29
CA ASP A 41 -5.79 7.77 15.51
C ASP A 41 -6.48 8.17 14.18
N PRO A 42 -5.98 9.19 13.46
CA PRO A 42 -6.61 9.71 12.25
C PRO A 42 -6.66 8.73 11.06
N ARG A 43 -5.90 7.64 11.06
CA ARG A 43 -5.89 6.66 9.96
C ARG A 43 -6.93 5.56 10.15
N ALA A 44 -7.45 5.41 11.36
CA ALA A 44 -8.33 4.30 11.72
C ALA A 44 -9.52 4.13 10.76
N GLU A 45 -10.20 5.21 10.36
CA GLU A 45 -11.33 5.13 9.43
C GLU A 45 -10.92 4.61 8.05
N GLY A 46 -9.82 5.13 7.50
CA GLY A 46 -9.31 4.73 6.20
C GLY A 46 -8.84 3.28 6.18
N ASP A 47 -8.09 2.86 7.19
CA ASP A 47 -7.57 1.48 7.29
C ASP A 47 -8.71 0.47 7.53
N ALA A 48 -9.71 0.83 8.36
CA ALA A 48 -10.88 -0.03 8.59
C ALA A 48 -11.70 -0.21 7.31
N HIS A 49 -11.89 0.87 6.54
CA HIS A 49 -12.58 0.80 5.25
C HIS A 49 -11.80 -0.07 4.26
N LEU A 50 -10.48 0.12 4.18
CA LEU A 50 -9.58 -0.70 3.37
C LEU A 50 -9.76 -2.19 3.70
N PHE A 51 -9.74 -2.57 4.98
CA PHE A 51 -9.89 -3.98 5.37
C PHE A 51 -11.18 -4.60 4.87
N ALA A 52 -12.29 -3.87 4.86
CA ALA A 52 -13.57 -4.34 4.33
C ALA A 52 -13.61 -4.45 2.79
N THR A 53 -12.66 -3.87 2.07
CA THR A 53 -12.53 -4.05 0.62
C THR A 53 -11.72 -5.30 0.25
N LEU A 54 -11.05 -5.94 1.21
CA LEU A 54 -10.20 -7.10 0.97
C LEU A 54 -11.01 -8.40 1.15
N ASP A 55 -11.02 -9.25 0.13
CA ASP A 55 -11.66 -10.58 0.19
C ASP A 55 -10.72 -11.62 0.83
N ILE A 56 -10.29 -11.36 2.07
CA ILE A 56 -9.33 -12.23 2.80
C ILE A 56 -9.79 -12.63 4.20
N ALA A 57 -10.69 -11.84 4.81
CA ALA A 57 -11.14 -12.01 6.19
C ALA A 57 -12.47 -11.26 6.38
N GLU A 58 -13.21 -11.60 7.44
CA GLU A 58 -14.30 -10.74 7.90
C GLU A 58 -13.72 -9.42 8.42
N ALA A 59 -14.37 -8.29 8.11
CA ALA A 59 -13.93 -6.97 8.56
C ALA A 59 -15.14 -6.09 8.89
N SER A 60 -14.97 -5.19 9.86
CA SER A 60 -16.03 -4.28 10.32
C SER A 60 -16.32 -3.13 9.37
N GLY A 61 -15.35 -2.74 8.53
CA GLY A 61 -15.42 -1.55 7.68
C GLY A 61 -15.38 -0.21 8.44
N GLN A 62 -15.30 -0.26 9.77
CA GLN A 62 -15.28 0.88 10.68
C GLN A 62 -14.34 0.61 11.87
N PRO A 63 -13.70 1.63 12.45
CA PRO A 63 -12.85 1.45 13.62
C PRO A 63 -13.59 0.78 14.78
N VAL A 64 -12.95 -0.18 15.42
CA VAL A 64 -13.52 -0.97 16.52
C VAL A 64 -12.99 -0.47 17.85
N ALA A 65 -13.87 -0.28 18.83
CA ALA A 65 -13.46 -0.02 20.21
C ALA A 65 -12.92 -1.29 20.86
N GLU A 66 -11.93 -1.16 21.74
CA GLU A 66 -11.32 -2.31 22.42
C GLU A 66 -12.32 -3.23 23.12
N SER A 67 -13.37 -2.66 23.72
CA SER A 67 -14.43 -3.40 24.41
C SER A 67 -15.27 -4.28 23.48
N ALA A 68 -15.31 -3.98 22.19
CA ALA A 68 -16.07 -4.74 21.20
C ALA A 68 -15.31 -5.97 20.67
N LEU A 69 -13.98 -6.05 20.89
CA LEU A 69 -13.17 -7.18 20.41
C LEU A 69 -13.65 -8.53 20.94
N ALA A 70 -14.14 -8.56 22.19
CA ALA A 70 -14.62 -9.80 22.82
C ALA A 70 -15.87 -10.39 22.17
N ALA A 71 -16.61 -9.59 21.39
CA ALA A 71 -17.82 -10.03 20.68
C ALA A 71 -17.55 -10.55 19.26
N LEU A 72 -16.32 -10.37 18.75
CA LEU A 72 -15.93 -10.87 17.44
C LEU A 72 -15.77 -12.39 17.46
N THR A 73 -15.70 -13.00 16.28
CA THR A 73 -15.56 -14.46 16.13
C THR A 73 -14.32 -14.83 15.33
N GLY A 74 -13.95 -16.11 15.32
CA GLY A 74 -12.74 -16.58 14.66
C GLY A 74 -11.46 -16.13 15.36
N ILE A 75 -10.37 -16.04 14.60
CA ILE A 75 -9.10 -15.48 15.07
C ILE A 75 -9.12 -13.99 14.75
N VAL A 76 -8.96 -13.15 15.77
CA VAL A 76 -8.99 -11.70 15.57
C VAL A 76 -7.58 -11.18 15.36
N VAL A 77 -7.35 -10.54 14.21
CA VAL A 77 -6.16 -9.75 13.93
C VAL A 77 -6.57 -8.28 14.06
N ALA A 78 -6.08 -7.61 15.10
CA ALA A 78 -6.40 -6.22 15.39
C ALA A 78 -5.17 -5.33 15.14
N GLU A 79 -5.28 -4.35 14.23
CA GLU A 79 -4.26 -3.32 14.08
C GLU A 79 -4.45 -2.22 15.14
N ALA A 80 -3.41 -2.01 15.94
CA ALA A 80 -3.35 -0.99 16.99
C ALA A 80 -3.11 0.41 16.42
N PRO A 81 -3.54 1.48 17.14
CA PRO A 81 -3.17 2.83 16.78
C PRO A 81 -1.66 3.07 16.79
N SER A 82 -1.15 4.06 16.06
CA SER A 82 0.29 4.32 15.99
C SER A 82 0.90 4.89 17.29
N ASP A 83 0.08 5.55 18.10
CA ASP A 83 0.55 6.40 19.21
C ASP A 83 0.23 5.79 20.59
N VAL A 84 0.11 4.45 20.66
CA VAL A 84 -0.15 3.73 21.91
C VAL A 84 1.04 2.87 22.33
N ASP A 85 1.15 2.61 23.63
CA ASP A 85 2.02 1.55 24.13
C ASP A 85 1.41 0.19 23.75
N ALA A 86 1.90 -0.38 22.65
CA ALA A 86 1.43 -1.65 22.12
C ALA A 86 1.62 -2.82 23.09
N ALA A 87 2.65 -2.79 23.95
CA ALA A 87 2.90 -3.84 24.93
C ALA A 87 1.87 -3.78 26.07
N ALA A 88 1.60 -2.58 26.58
CA ALA A 88 0.57 -2.36 27.59
C ALA A 88 -0.83 -2.69 27.05
N LEU A 89 -1.11 -2.32 25.80
CA LEU A 89 -2.38 -2.64 25.13
C LEU A 89 -2.53 -4.15 24.94
N ALA A 90 -1.51 -4.84 24.43
CA ALA A 90 -1.55 -6.29 24.26
C ALA A 90 -1.77 -7.02 25.58
N SER A 91 -1.05 -6.62 26.65
CA SER A 91 -1.21 -7.19 27.98
C SER A 91 -2.64 -7.02 28.52
N ARG A 92 -3.21 -5.81 28.39
CA ARG A 92 -4.57 -5.50 28.84
C ARG A 92 -5.65 -6.26 28.08
N LEU A 93 -5.42 -6.52 26.80
CA LEU A 93 -6.32 -7.30 25.94
C LEU A 93 -6.10 -8.81 26.03
N GLY A 94 -5.03 -9.27 26.71
CA GLY A 94 -4.59 -10.66 26.65
C GLY A 94 -4.22 -11.11 25.23
N ALA A 95 -3.74 -10.18 24.40
CA ALA A 95 -3.42 -10.39 23.01
C ALA A 95 -1.95 -10.80 22.81
N ARG A 96 -1.69 -11.58 21.76
CA ARG A 96 -0.33 -11.85 21.27
C ARG A 96 0.13 -10.66 20.45
N LEU A 97 1.31 -10.14 20.73
CA LEU A 97 1.80 -8.93 20.09
C LEU A 97 2.71 -9.28 18.89
N VAL A 98 2.36 -8.76 17.72
CA VAL A 98 3.21 -8.73 16.53
C VAL A 98 3.62 -7.29 16.26
N LEU A 99 4.92 -7.05 16.15
CA LEU A 99 5.48 -5.71 15.94
C LEU A 99 6.10 -5.57 14.55
N ALA A 100 5.66 -4.55 13.81
CA ALA A 100 6.31 -4.06 12.61
C ALA A 100 7.35 -3.00 13.01
N GLY A 101 8.59 -3.12 12.58
CA GLY A 101 9.60 -2.10 12.85
C GLY A 101 10.82 -2.20 11.98
N ARG A 102 11.74 -1.25 12.09
CA ARG A 102 13.06 -1.35 11.44
C ARG A 102 13.98 -2.29 12.20
N VAL A 103 14.97 -2.86 11.50
CA VAL A 103 16.01 -3.67 12.14
C VAL A 103 16.64 -2.92 13.32
N GLY A 104 16.64 -3.54 14.50
CA GLY A 104 17.17 -2.96 15.74
C GLY A 104 16.18 -2.11 16.53
N ALA A 105 14.93 -1.94 16.07
CA ALA A 105 13.89 -1.31 16.88
C ALA A 105 13.64 -2.12 18.16
N PRO A 106 13.35 -1.45 19.29
CA PRO A 106 13.08 -2.14 20.55
C PRO A 106 11.81 -2.98 20.43
N ALA A 107 11.91 -4.25 20.81
CA ALA A 107 10.79 -5.19 20.88
C ALA A 107 10.65 -5.70 22.32
N PRO A 108 9.46 -5.59 22.95
CA PRO A 108 9.20 -6.19 24.26
C PRO A 108 9.39 -7.70 24.25
N SER A 109 9.87 -8.26 25.35
CA SER A 109 9.96 -9.71 25.53
C SER A 109 8.61 -10.40 25.32
N GLY A 110 8.59 -11.49 24.55
CA GLY A 110 7.37 -12.24 24.24
C GLY A 110 6.55 -11.68 23.06
N SER A 111 7.00 -10.61 22.40
CA SER A 111 6.44 -10.17 21.12
C SER A 111 7.09 -10.90 19.95
N THR A 112 6.34 -11.08 18.86
CA THR A 112 6.88 -11.50 17.56
C THR A 112 7.28 -10.24 16.79
N PHE A 113 8.57 -10.02 16.60
CA PHE A 113 9.08 -8.85 15.87
C PHE A 113 9.34 -9.20 14.42
N ILE A 114 8.78 -8.40 13.50
CA ILE A 114 9.01 -8.50 12.06
C ILE A 114 9.66 -7.21 11.59
N ALA A 115 10.91 -7.34 11.14
CA ALA A 115 11.65 -6.23 10.57
C ALA A 115 11.12 -5.91 9.18
N ASN A 116 10.45 -4.77 9.00
CA ASN A 116 9.99 -4.31 7.71
C ASN A 116 10.99 -3.31 7.09
N HIS A 117 10.98 -3.19 5.77
CA HIS A 117 11.93 -2.38 5.01
C HIS A 117 13.40 -2.74 5.27
N ALA A 118 13.68 -4.04 5.49
CA ALA A 118 15.03 -4.51 5.74
C ALA A 118 15.89 -4.42 4.47
N ARG A 119 17.17 -4.04 4.62
CA ARG A 119 18.14 -4.01 3.50
C ARG A 119 18.61 -5.41 3.07
N ALA A 120 18.51 -6.38 3.97
CA ALA A 120 18.88 -7.76 3.72
C ALA A 120 17.73 -8.67 4.19
N THR A 121 17.46 -9.73 3.42
CA THR A 121 16.51 -10.77 3.78
C THR A 121 17.11 -11.63 4.89
N ALA A 122 16.50 -11.61 6.06
CA ALA A 122 16.82 -12.47 7.21
C ALA A 122 15.52 -13.10 7.73
N ALA A 123 15.62 -14.17 8.52
CA ALA A 123 14.46 -14.73 9.18
C ALA A 123 13.77 -13.64 10.04
N GLY A 124 12.44 -13.54 9.94
CA GLY A 124 11.70 -12.46 10.60
C GLY A 124 11.82 -11.08 9.93
N ALA A 125 12.30 -10.98 8.67
CA ALA A 125 12.46 -9.70 7.99
C ALA A 125 11.85 -9.68 6.59
N ILE A 126 11.07 -8.63 6.31
CA ILE A 126 10.55 -8.28 5.00
C ILE A 126 11.48 -7.21 4.41
N GLY A 127 12.09 -7.52 3.28
CA GLY A 127 12.93 -6.57 2.55
C GLY A 127 12.15 -5.40 1.96
N GLU A 128 12.84 -4.36 1.50
CA GLU A 128 12.17 -3.34 0.68
C GLU A 128 11.59 -3.98 -0.60
N ASP A 129 10.27 -3.89 -0.74
CA ASP A 129 9.55 -4.40 -1.90
C ASP A 129 8.90 -3.25 -2.67
N ARG A 130 9.18 -3.20 -3.98
CA ARG A 130 8.73 -2.10 -4.86
C ARG A 130 7.22 -2.05 -4.96
N LEU A 131 6.55 -3.19 -5.10
CA LEU A 131 5.09 -3.25 -5.24
C LEU A 131 4.41 -2.84 -3.93
N LEU A 132 4.94 -3.29 -2.78
CA LEU A 132 4.41 -2.85 -1.49
C LEU A 132 4.60 -1.33 -1.27
N ALA A 133 5.73 -0.78 -1.68
CA ALA A 133 6.04 0.65 -1.57
C ALA A 133 5.32 1.54 -2.60
N ALA A 134 4.85 0.98 -3.71
CA ALA A 134 4.29 1.71 -4.84
C ALA A 134 3.00 2.46 -4.46
N PRO A 135 2.83 3.74 -4.85
CA PRO A 135 1.58 4.45 -4.64
C PRO A 135 0.49 4.00 -5.61
N SER A 136 -0.77 4.14 -5.20
CA SER A 136 -1.91 4.10 -6.10
C SER A 136 -2.08 5.41 -6.87
N VAL A 137 -2.90 5.40 -7.92
CA VAL A 137 -3.28 6.61 -8.66
C VAL A 137 -3.90 7.66 -7.75
N ALA A 138 -4.78 7.28 -6.81
CA ALA A 138 -5.34 8.24 -5.84
C ALA A 138 -4.26 8.92 -4.99
N GLN A 139 -3.22 8.17 -4.62
CA GLN A 139 -2.12 8.68 -3.81
C GLN A 139 -1.21 9.60 -4.64
N ILE A 140 -1.00 9.30 -5.92
CA ILE A 140 -0.32 10.20 -6.87
C ILE A 140 -1.11 11.51 -7.02
N VAL A 141 -2.43 11.44 -7.20
CA VAL A 141 -3.31 12.63 -7.28
C VAL A 141 -3.14 13.49 -6.03
N ALA A 142 -3.23 12.89 -4.84
CA ALA A 142 -3.08 13.61 -3.58
C ALA A 142 -1.69 14.20 -3.38
N ALA A 143 -0.62 13.45 -3.71
CA ALA A 143 0.76 13.88 -3.52
C ALA A 143 1.13 15.04 -4.46
N SER A 144 0.73 14.96 -5.73
CA SER A 144 1.06 15.96 -6.76
C SER A 144 0.11 17.17 -6.81
N GLY A 145 -0.99 17.13 -6.05
CA GLY A 145 -2.06 18.14 -6.14
C GLY A 145 -2.69 18.24 -7.54
N ALA A 146 -2.56 17.19 -8.36
CA ALA A 146 -2.95 17.24 -9.76
C ALA A 146 -4.47 17.14 -9.95
N LYS A 147 -4.98 17.83 -10.97
CA LYS A 147 -6.35 17.70 -11.44
C LYS A 147 -6.48 16.43 -12.28
N VAL A 148 -7.50 15.61 -12.00
CA VAL A 148 -7.84 14.47 -12.86
C VAL A 148 -8.52 14.97 -14.14
N LEU A 149 -7.94 14.65 -15.30
CA LEU A 149 -8.55 14.94 -16.61
C LEU A 149 -9.42 13.77 -17.09
N THR A 150 -8.95 12.54 -16.89
CA THR A 150 -9.66 11.32 -17.27
C THR A 150 -9.24 10.19 -16.35
N ARG A 151 -10.17 9.28 -16.03
CA ARG A 151 -9.91 8.09 -15.21
C ARG A 151 -9.88 6.85 -16.09
N SER A 152 -8.91 5.97 -15.84
CA SER A 152 -8.90 4.62 -16.44
C SER A 152 -10.02 3.75 -15.88
N ILE A 153 -10.22 2.58 -16.49
CA ILE A 153 -11.12 1.54 -15.95
C ILE A 153 -10.65 1.08 -14.57
N ALA A 154 -9.34 0.92 -14.36
CA ALA A 154 -8.77 0.54 -13.07
C ALA A 154 -8.89 1.66 -12.01
N GLY A 155 -9.08 2.90 -12.46
CA GLY A 155 -9.42 4.03 -11.60
C GLY A 155 -8.34 4.36 -10.57
N ASP A 156 -8.80 4.74 -9.38
CA ASP A 156 -7.98 5.27 -8.29
C ASP A 156 -7.12 4.20 -7.57
N SER A 157 -7.50 2.93 -7.69
CA SER A 157 -6.81 1.79 -7.06
C SER A 157 -5.62 1.26 -7.88
N ALA A 158 -5.45 1.69 -9.13
CA ALA A 158 -4.34 1.28 -9.97
C ALA A 158 -2.99 1.63 -9.32
N ILE A 159 -2.03 0.70 -9.34
CA ILE A 159 -0.73 0.84 -8.66
C ILE A 159 0.37 1.24 -9.65
N CYS A 160 1.23 2.17 -9.25
CA CYS A 160 2.35 2.66 -10.07
C CYS A 160 3.71 2.32 -9.43
N GLU A 161 4.35 1.24 -9.87
CA GLU A 161 5.66 0.78 -9.37
C GLU A 161 6.87 1.56 -9.87
N HIS A 162 6.69 2.20 -11.03
CA HIS A 162 7.74 2.94 -11.71
C HIS A 162 7.26 4.36 -11.99
N ILE A 163 8.07 5.34 -11.62
CA ILE A 163 7.90 6.73 -12.04
C ILE A 163 8.92 6.99 -13.13
N LEU A 164 8.47 7.25 -14.34
CA LEU A 164 9.32 7.51 -15.49
C LEU A 164 9.15 8.97 -15.92
N ILE A 165 10.27 9.67 -16.07
CA ILE A 165 10.27 11.02 -16.63
C ILE A 165 10.35 10.90 -18.16
N GLY A 166 9.41 11.53 -18.85
CA GLY A 166 9.47 11.70 -20.30
C GLY A 166 10.67 12.55 -20.69
N ALA A 167 11.76 11.91 -21.11
CA ALA A 167 13.01 12.56 -21.45
C ALA A 167 12.93 13.41 -22.74
N ILE A 168 13.92 14.28 -22.95
CA ILE A 168 14.15 15.00 -24.20
C ILE A 168 14.86 14.05 -25.17
N SER A 169 14.23 12.94 -25.54
CA SER A 169 14.74 12.06 -26.59
C SER A 169 14.05 12.37 -27.91
N HIS A 170 14.82 12.37 -29.00
CA HIS A 170 14.32 12.41 -30.38
C HIS A 170 13.86 11.01 -30.87
N ASP A 171 14.22 9.95 -30.15
CA ASP A 171 13.82 8.57 -30.46
C ASP A 171 12.45 8.23 -29.86
N SER A 172 11.75 7.26 -30.47
CA SER A 172 10.48 6.74 -29.95
C SER A 172 10.64 6.33 -28.48
N ASN A 173 9.80 6.85 -27.59
CA ASN A 173 9.84 6.50 -26.17
C ASN A 173 9.17 5.15 -25.87
N GLU A 174 8.41 4.59 -26.82
CA GLU A 174 7.70 3.32 -26.68
C GLU A 174 8.60 2.14 -26.26
N PRO A 175 9.78 1.88 -26.87
CA PRO A 175 10.64 0.77 -26.45
C PRO A 175 11.25 0.96 -25.06
N TYR A 176 11.36 2.19 -24.57
CA TYR A 176 11.82 2.48 -23.21
C TYR A 176 10.68 2.27 -22.21
N PHE A 177 9.52 2.87 -22.45
CA PHE A 177 8.32 2.73 -21.62
C PHE A 177 7.81 1.28 -21.57
N GLY A 178 7.93 0.53 -22.66
CA GLY A 178 7.53 -0.88 -22.73
C GLY A 178 8.34 -1.83 -21.85
N ARG A 179 9.46 -1.39 -21.26
CA ARG A 179 10.27 -2.20 -20.32
C ARG A 179 9.70 -2.25 -18.91
N PHE A 180 8.78 -1.35 -18.59
CA PHE A 180 8.25 -1.16 -17.24
C PHE A 180 6.74 -1.40 -17.25
N VAL A 181 6.29 -2.35 -16.45
CA VAL A 181 4.87 -2.60 -16.17
C VAL A 181 4.38 -1.59 -15.12
N ARG A 182 3.06 -1.40 -15.00
CA ARG A 182 2.45 -0.61 -13.90
C ARG A 182 3.18 0.71 -13.62
N LYS A 183 3.32 1.56 -14.64
CA LYS A 183 4.12 2.79 -14.57
C LYS A 183 3.26 4.05 -14.53
N ALA A 184 3.78 5.06 -13.86
CA ALA A 184 3.41 6.45 -14.06
C ALA A 184 4.44 7.12 -14.98
N VAL A 185 3.98 7.79 -16.03
CA VAL A 185 4.83 8.63 -16.89
C VAL A 185 4.57 10.08 -16.55
N VAL A 186 5.62 10.85 -16.24
CA VAL A 186 5.55 12.28 -15.94
C VAL A 186 6.19 13.06 -17.10
N THR A 187 5.45 13.95 -17.74
CA THR A 187 5.96 14.76 -18.85
C THR A 187 5.22 16.07 -18.99
N ARG A 188 5.76 17.02 -19.76
CA ARG A 188 5.09 18.31 -20.00
C ARG A 188 3.90 18.15 -20.95
N SER A 189 2.84 18.94 -20.73
CA SER A 189 1.56 18.79 -21.47
C SER A 189 1.69 19.06 -22.98
N GLU A 190 2.71 19.79 -23.42
CA GLU A 190 3.02 20.06 -24.83
C GLU A 190 3.76 18.92 -25.54
N ARG A 191 4.26 17.91 -24.83
CA ARG A 191 5.04 16.80 -25.40
C ARG A 191 4.13 15.71 -25.97
N VAL A 192 3.43 16.05 -27.05
CA VAL A 192 2.48 15.15 -27.76
C VAL A 192 3.11 13.80 -28.07
N ASP A 193 4.35 13.79 -28.56
CA ASP A 193 5.11 12.58 -28.90
C ASP A 193 5.28 11.61 -27.72
N ILE A 194 5.62 12.15 -26.55
CA ILE A 194 5.79 11.38 -25.31
C ILE A 194 4.44 10.87 -24.81
N VAL A 195 3.42 11.74 -24.82
CA VAL A 195 2.06 11.39 -24.39
C VAL A 195 1.54 10.22 -25.20
N LEU A 196 1.61 10.28 -26.53
CA LEU A 196 1.16 9.19 -27.39
C LEU A 196 1.95 7.90 -27.17
N SER A 197 3.27 8.01 -26.95
CA SER A 197 4.11 6.85 -26.65
C SER A 197 3.70 6.18 -25.33
N ALA A 198 3.40 6.96 -24.29
CA ALA A 198 2.95 6.45 -23.01
C ALA A 198 1.60 5.72 -23.14
N LEU A 199 0.63 6.32 -23.84
CA LEU A 199 -0.71 5.75 -24.05
C LEU A 199 -0.72 4.45 -24.87
N ARG A 200 0.35 4.16 -25.63
CA ARG A 200 0.50 2.91 -26.39
C ARG A 200 1.16 1.77 -25.61
N THR A 201 1.59 2.04 -24.38
CA THR A 201 2.20 1.04 -23.50
C THR A 201 1.35 0.88 -22.24
N GLU A 202 1.67 -0.11 -21.40
CA GLU A 202 0.98 -0.38 -20.13
C GLU A 202 1.26 0.73 -19.09
N THR A 203 0.65 1.90 -19.28
CA THR A 203 0.78 3.07 -18.41
C THR A 203 -0.49 3.24 -17.60
N GLU A 204 -0.37 3.11 -16.28
CA GLU A 204 -1.49 3.26 -15.34
C GLU A 204 -1.85 4.73 -15.14
N CYS A 205 -0.83 5.58 -15.10
CA CYS A 205 -0.96 7.00 -14.83
C CYS A 205 -0.08 7.83 -15.77
N LEU A 206 -0.66 8.85 -16.40
CA LEU A 206 0.08 9.84 -17.17
C LEU A 206 -0.10 11.21 -16.49
N VAL A 207 0.99 11.78 -15.99
CA VAL A 207 0.99 13.06 -15.30
C VAL A 207 1.56 14.13 -16.21
N LEU A 208 0.68 15.04 -16.65
CA LEU A 208 1.01 16.16 -17.51
C LEU A 208 1.37 17.37 -16.63
N THR A 209 2.57 17.90 -16.79
CA THR A 209 3.11 18.98 -15.94
C THR A 209 3.17 20.32 -16.68
N GLY A 210 3.40 21.41 -15.95
CA GLY A 210 3.50 22.77 -16.50
C GLY A 210 2.19 23.57 -16.44
N GLY A 211 1.16 23.06 -15.77
CA GLY A 211 -0.07 23.77 -15.44
C GLY A 211 -0.94 24.22 -16.61
N THR A 212 -0.54 23.94 -17.85
CA THR A 212 -1.24 24.34 -19.07
C THR A 212 -2.07 23.19 -19.59
N ASP A 213 -3.34 23.44 -19.91
CA ASP A 213 -4.23 22.43 -20.46
C ASP A 213 -3.62 21.80 -21.74
N PRO A 214 -3.68 20.47 -21.90
CA PRO A 214 -3.18 19.81 -23.10
C PRO A 214 -3.97 20.24 -24.35
N SER A 215 -3.34 20.11 -25.52
CA SER A 215 -4.03 20.41 -26.78
C SER A 215 -5.31 19.53 -26.95
N PRO A 216 -6.33 20.02 -27.68
CA PRO A 216 -7.54 19.23 -27.96
C PRO A 216 -7.25 17.85 -28.57
N TYR A 217 -6.19 17.75 -29.38
CA TYR A 217 -5.72 16.49 -29.94
C TYR A 217 -5.26 15.49 -28.86
N ILE A 218 -4.53 15.94 -27.84
CA ILE A 218 -4.14 15.09 -26.71
C ILE A 218 -5.38 14.64 -25.95
N LEU A 219 -6.31 15.56 -25.66
CA LEU A 219 -7.52 15.26 -24.91
C LEU A 219 -8.39 14.19 -25.61
N ASP A 220 -8.54 14.27 -26.93
CA ASP A 220 -9.24 13.26 -27.73
C ASP A 220 -8.59 11.87 -27.63
N ARG A 221 -7.25 11.82 -27.72
CA ARG A 221 -6.49 10.57 -27.59
C ARG A 221 -6.56 9.99 -26.19
N VAL A 222 -6.50 10.83 -25.16
CA VAL A 222 -6.64 10.45 -23.75
C VAL A 222 -8.05 9.93 -23.46
N ALA A 223 -9.09 10.60 -23.95
CA ALA A 223 -10.47 10.15 -23.76
C ALA A 223 -10.75 8.77 -24.37
N SER A 224 -10.01 8.42 -25.42
CA SER A 224 -10.07 7.11 -26.05
C SER A 224 -9.23 6.03 -25.35
N ALA A 225 -8.30 6.43 -24.46
CA ALA A 225 -7.37 5.54 -23.77
C ALA A 225 -7.98 5.04 -22.45
N ARG A 226 -8.57 3.85 -22.46
CA ARG A 226 -9.26 3.29 -21.29
C ARG A 226 -8.33 2.77 -20.18
N GLY A 227 -7.07 2.52 -20.51
CA GLY A 227 -6.08 1.93 -19.59
C GLY A 227 -5.33 2.94 -18.72
N THR A 228 -5.40 4.24 -19.02
CA THR A 228 -4.52 5.24 -18.40
C THR A 228 -5.32 6.35 -17.74
N THR A 229 -5.11 6.57 -16.45
CA THR A 229 -5.59 7.77 -15.77
C THR A 229 -4.68 8.94 -16.14
N VAL A 230 -5.25 10.07 -16.53
CA VAL A 230 -4.48 11.24 -16.96
C VAL A 230 -4.72 12.40 -16.02
N LEU A 231 -3.61 12.94 -15.52
CA LEU A 231 -3.57 13.99 -14.52
C LEU A 231 -2.92 15.25 -15.12
N LEU A 232 -3.32 16.41 -14.63
CA LEU A 232 -2.68 17.70 -14.89
C LEU A 232 -2.13 18.25 -13.58
N ALA A 233 -0.82 18.18 -13.41
CA ALA A 233 -0.13 18.73 -12.25
C ALA A 233 0.10 20.25 -12.43
N PRO A 234 -0.08 21.04 -11.36
CA PRO A 234 0.11 22.48 -11.41
C PRO A 234 1.59 22.87 -11.53
N GLU A 235 2.50 21.99 -11.09
CA GLU A 235 3.93 22.27 -10.99
C GLU A 235 4.74 21.80 -12.21
N GLY A 236 6.05 22.05 -12.17
CA GLY A 236 7.00 21.53 -13.14
C GLY A 236 7.29 20.04 -12.96
N THR A 237 7.95 19.46 -13.96
CA THR A 237 8.26 18.02 -13.98
C THR A 237 9.10 17.57 -12.78
N VAL A 238 10.07 18.37 -12.35
CA VAL A 238 11.00 17.99 -11.27
C VAL A 238 10.27 17.99 -9.93
N GLU A 239 9.45 19.00 -9.67
CA GLU A 239 8.70 19.16 -8.44
C GLU A 239 7.62 18.07 -8.34
N THR A 240 6.86 17.85 -9.42
CA THR A 240 5.85 16.77 -9.48
C THR A 240 6.46 15.39 -9.22
N VAL A 241 7.63 15.10 -9.80
CA VAL A 241 8.32 13.81 -9.55
C VAL A 241 8.74 13.70 -8.10
N ARG A 242 9.32 14.75 -7.52
CA ARG A 242 9.74 14.76 -6.11
C ARG A 242 8.58 14.48 -5.17
N ASP A 243 7.42 15.09 -5.42
CA ASP A 243 6.23 14.89 -4.59
C ASP A 243 5.69 13.48 -4.70
N ILE A 244 5.63 12.93 -5.91
CA ILE A 244 5.21 11.54 -6.15
C ILE A 244 6.21 10.56 -5.53
N GLU A 245 7.52 10.72 -5.74
CA GLU A 245 8.55 9.88 -5.12
C GLU A 245 8.49 9.96 -3.59
N GLY A 246 8.15 11.13 -3.04
CA GLY A 246 7.90 11.32 -1.63
C GLY A 246 6.82 10.40 -1.06
N SER A 247 5.86 9.96 -1.87
CA SER A 247 4.77 9.07 -1.46
C SER A 247 5.17 7.59 -1.34
N PHE A 248 6.30 7.16 -1.92
CA PHE A 248 6.73 5.76 -1.88
C PHE A 248 7.02 5.31 -0.44
N GLY A 249 6.50 4.13 -0.08
CA GLY A 249 6.64 3.55 1.26
C GLY A 249 5.96 4.31 2.40
N ARG A 250 5.34 5.47 2.12
CA ARG A 250 4.57 6.28 3.09
C ARG A 250 3.08 6.28 2.82
N SER A 251 2.70 5.84 1.64
CA SER A 251 1.33 5.75 1.19
C SER A 251 0.56 4.64 1.91
N ALA A 252 -0.75 4.85 2.09
CA ALA A 252 -1.64 3.83 2.65
C ALA A 252 -1.59 2.54 1.81
N PHE A 253 -1.81 1.40 2.48
CA PHE A 253 -1.91 0.12 1.80
C PHE A 253 -3.14 0.13 0.87
N ALA A 254 -3.00 -0.40 -0.35
CA ALA A 254 -4.09 -0.41 -1.32
C ALA A 254 -3.86 -1.47 -2.40
N GLY A 255 -4.94 -2.14 -2.80
CA GLY A 255 -4.98 -3.01 -3.98
C GLY A 255 -4.64 -4.48 -3.72
N GLU A 256 -5.31 -5.35 -4.48
CA GLU A 256 -5.17 -6.81 -4.44
C GLU A 256 -3.73 -7.28 -4.70
N ALA A 257 -3.04 -6.66 -5.65
CA ALA A 257 -1.64 -6.99 -5.95
C ALA A 257 -0.71 -6.86 -4.73
N LYS A 258 -0.96 -5.88 -3.83
CA LYS A 258 -0.18 -5.75 -2.59
C LYS A 258 -0.55 -6.84 -1.59
N VAL A 259 -1.82 -7.27 -1.53
CA VAL A 259 -2.28 -8.37 -0.68
C VAL A 259 -1.60 -9.67 -1.09
N GLU A 260 -1.62 -10.01 -2.37
CA GLU A 260 -0.94 -11.22 -2.88
C GLU A 260 0.56 -11.17 -2.56
N ARG A 261 1.19 -10.00 -2.77
CA ARG A 261 2.62 -9.85 -2.53
C ARG A 261 2.99 -9.99 -1.06
N ILE A 262 2.27 -9.31 -0.16
CA ILE A 262 2.55 -9.44 1.28
C ILE A 262 2.24 -10.84 1.79
N SER A 263 1.25 -11.52 1.21
CA SER A 263 0.90 -12.90 1.57
C SER A 263 2.01 -13.88 1.23
N ALA A 264 2.61 -13.75 0.04
CA ALA A 264 3.79 -14.53 -0.34
C ALA A 264 4.97 -14.28 0.61
N LEU A 265 5.27 -13.01 0.88
CA LEU A 265 6.37 -12.63 1.79
C LEU A 265 6.11 -13.08 3.23
N MET A 266 4.87 -13.03 3.70
CA MET A 266 4.52 -13.47 5.05
C MET A 266 4.76 -14.97 5.25
N GLY A 267 4.53 -15.78 4.21
CA GLY A 267 4.84 -17.21 4.22
C GLY A 267 6.35 -17.53 4.32
N GLU A 268 7.21 -16.61 3.90
CA GLU A 268 8.67 -16.72 4.04
C GLU A 268 9.16 -16.25 5.43
N VAL A 269 8.42 -15.34 6.05
CA VAL A 269 8.81 -14.67 7.31
C VAL A 269 8.29 -15.39 8.55
N ILE A 270 7.07 -15.91 8.49
CA ILE A 270 6.41 -16.64 9.58
C ILE A 270 6.29 -18.11 9.18
N ASP A 271 7.06 -18.97 9.87
CA ASP A 271 6.94 -20.41 9.72
C ASP A 271 5.66 -20.95 10.38
N ASP A 272 5.32 -22.21 10.08
CA ASP A 272 4.10 -22.83 10.60
C ASP A 272 4.08 -22.93 12.13
N ALA A 273 5.26 -23.05 12.77
CA ALA A 273 5.37 -23.11 14.22
C ALA A 273 5.05 -21.77 14.89
N THR A 274 5.56 -20.67 14.32
CA THR A 274 5.28 -19.30 14.77
C THR A 274 3.82 -18.95 14.49
N LEU A 275 3.28 -19.32 13.33
CA LEU A 275 1.86 -19.15 13.04
C LEU A 275 1.00 -19.91 14.05
N ALA A 276 1.35 -21.17 14.33
CA ALA A 276 0.63 -21.98 15.32
C ALA A 276 0.66 -21.33 16.70
N SER A 277 1.80 -20.86 17.20
CA SER A 277 1.88 -20.19 18.51
C SER A 277 1.05 -18.91 18.57
N LEU A 278 1.01 -18.15 17.47
CA LEU A 278 0.15 -16.97 17.31
C LEU A 278 -1.34 -17.31 17.30
N ILE A 279 -1.74 -18.53 16.97
CA ILE A 279 -3.14 -18.98 16.92
C ILE A 279 -3.55 -19.72 18.20
N THR A 280 -2.72 -20.62 18.73
CA THR A 280 -3.06 -21.53 19.82
C THR A 280 -2.67 -20.99 21.20
N GLY A 281 -1.60 -20.18 21.31
CA GLY A 281 -1.15 -19.57 22.58
C GLY A 281 -0.40 -20.47 23.53
N SER A 282 0.16 -21.55 23.01
CA SER A 282 1.11 -22.41 23.72
C SER A 282 2.53 -21.90 23.51
#